data_AF-A0A2M7L9B9-F1
#
_entry.id   AF-A0A2M7L9B9-F1
#
_cell.length_a   1.000
_cell.length_b   1.000
_cell.length_c   1.000
_cell.angle_alpha   90.00
_cell.angle_beta   90.00
_cell.angle_gamma   90.00
#
_symmetry.space_group_name_H-M   'P 1'
#
loop_
_entity.id
_entity.type
_entity.pdbx_description
1 polymer ?
#
loop_
_entity_poly.entity_id
_entity_poly.type
_entity_poly.pdbx_seq_one_letter_code
_entity_poly.pdbx_strand_id
1 'polypeptide(L)'
;MILAQKPARLDYAAGSESDSIYYDRAGFEGSDSEVAAKLRAVFASDAVDVESGEGIQLLTDQRVFAPQAISLALNDYMMDARLRARLKSFAKTMPPLHVHSFPMHRYGFHENARYLKICMQYQQYGSFSMQDYLLLAADTQDEIVRLRVMMALYTLGLITPLESGVAGVKHKHRSIFSTIADKLKIHHF
;
A
#
# COMPACT_ATOMS: atom_id res chain seq x y z
N MET A 1 5.37 6.67 5.33
CA MET A 1 5.96 5.32 5.26
C MET A 1 5.66 4.66 6.60
N ILE A 2 5.09 3.46 6.67
CA ILE A 2 4.75 2.79 7.95
C ILE A 2 5.99 2.65 8.86
N LEU A 3 7.18 2.62 8.24
CA LEU A 3 8.49 2.65 8.88
C LEU A 3 8.95 4.04 9.40
N ALA A 4 8.13 5.10 9.28
CA ALA A 4 8.46 6.48 9.64
C ALA A 4 7.61 7.04 10.80
N GLN A 5 7.79 6.44 11.99
CA GLN A 5 8.09 7.11 13.27
C GLN A 5 7.11 8.06 13.99
N LYS A 6 5.83 7.68 14.14
CA LYS A 6 5.04 7.85 15.40
C LYS A 6 3.99 6.73 15.46
N PRO A 7 3.54 6.27 16.65
CA PRO A 7 2.37 5.41 16.75
C PRO A 7 1.20 6.03 15.99
N ALA A 8 0.51 5.20 15.21
CA ALA A 8 -0.59 5.61 14.37
C ALA A 8 -1.74 4.60 14.44
N ARG A 9 -2.95 5.10 14.22
CA ARG A 9 -4.18 4.32 14.12
C ARG A 9 -4.75 4.55 12.73
N LEU A 10 -5.10 3.47 12.06
CA LEU A 10 -5.80 3.50 10.80
C LEU A 10 -7.23 3.05 11.05
N ASP A 11 -8.16 3.95 10.84
CA ASP A 11 -9.60 3.72 10.97
C ASP A 11 -10.18 3.42 9.59
N TYR A 12 -11.00 2.38 9.51
CA TYR A 12 -11.59 1.95 8.24
C TYR A 12 -13.03 1.48 8.44
N ALA A 13 -13.85 1.62 7.39
CA ALA A 13 -15.24 1.19 7.38
C ALA A 13 -15.48 0.13 6.30
N ALA A 14 -15.88 -1.06 6.73
CA ALA A 14 -16.28 -2.15 5.84
C ALA A 14 -17.80 -2.40 6.00
N GLY A 15 -18.59 -1.85 5.08
CA GLY A 15 -20.05 -1.89 5.19
C GLY A 15 -20.56 -1.01 6.33
N SER A 16 -21.27 -1.59 7.30
CA SER A 16 -21.79 -0.89 8.49
C SER A 16 -20.84 -0.90 9.68
N GLU A 17 -19.72 -1.62 9.60
CA GLU A 17 -18.78 -1.78 10.70
C GLU A 17 -17.56 -0.89 10.51
N SER A 18 -17.18 -0.19 11.58
CA SER A 18 -15.94 0.58 11.67
C SER A 18 -14.97 -0.14 12.61
N ASP A 19 -13.72 -0.27 12.19
CA ASP A 19 -12.66 -0.87 13.01
C ASP A 19 -11.35 -0.12 12.77
N SER A 20 -10.36 -0.43 13.62
CA SER A 20 -9.06 0.24 13.64
C SER A 20 -7.92 -0.79 13.62
N ILE A 21 -6.83 -0.44 12.95
CA ILE A 21 -5.55 -1.15 13.07
C ILE A 21 -4.47 -0.17 13.52
N TYR A 22 -3.73 -0.56 14.55
CA TYR A 22 -2.67 0.25 15.12
C TYR A 22 -1.31 -0.21 14.61
N TYR A 23 -0.40 0.73 14.40
CA TYR A 23 0.96 0.42 14.00
C TYR A 23 1.97 1.44 14.49
N ASP A 24 3.21 0.99 14.62
CA ASP A 24 4.36 1.82 14.94
C ASP A 24 5.58 1.39 14.09
N ARG A 25 6.78 1.75 14.53
CA ARG A 25 8.02 1.36 13.85
C ARG A 25 8.29 -0.16 13.93
N ALA A 26 7.83 -0.83 14.98
CA ALA A 26 8.03 -2.27 15.18
C ALA A 26 7.07 -3.10 14.32
N GLY A 27 5.88 -2.57 14.03
CA GLY A 27 4.96 -3.20 13.09
C GLY A 27 3.50 -2.88 13.40
N PHE A 28 2.62 -3.75 12.93
CA PHE A 28 1.19 -3.70 13.26
C PHE A 28 0.91 -4.42 14.55
N GLU A 29 -0.04 -3.91 15.32
CA GLU A 29 -0.48 -4.51 16.55
C GLU A 29 -1.43 -5.70 16.30
N GLY A 30 -1.18 -6.82 17.01
CA GLY A 30 -2.02 -8.02 17.00
C GLY A 30 -1.28 -9.27 16.54
N SER A 31 -2.02 -10.36 16.33
CA SER A 31 -1.49 -11.60 15.73
C SER A 31 -1.43 -11.55 14.20
N ASP A 32 -0.62 -12.43 13.59
CA ASP A 32 -0.51 -12.57 12.13
C ASP A 32 -1.87 -12.66 11.44
N SER A 33 -2.79 -13.45 12.00
CA SER A 33 -4.13 -13.68 11.44
C SER A 33 -5.04 -12.45 11.55
N GLU A 34 -5.03 -11.76 12.69
CA GLU A 34 -5.84 -10.57 12.94
C GLU A 34 -5.35 -9.41 12.08
N VAL A 35 -4.04 -9.17 12.09
CA VAL A 35 -3.41 -8.11 11.29
C VAL A 35 -3.68 -8.32 9.80
N ALA A 36 -3.51 -9.54 9.30
CA ALA A 36 -3.79 -9.83 7.89
C ALA A 36 -5.28 -9.63 7.53
N ALA A 37 -6.20 -10.04 8.40
CA ALA A 37 -7.63 -9.84 8.20
C ALA A 37 -8.00 -8.35 8.20
N LYS A 38 -7.51 -7.58 9.17
CA LYS A 38 -7.73 -6.13 9.25
C LYS A 38 -7.14 -5.41 8.04
N LEU A 39 -5.93 -5.75 7.61
CA LEU A 39 -5.32 -5.16 6.41
C LEU A 39 -6.13 -5.46 5.13
N ARG A 40 -6.69 -6.66 4.99
CA ARG A 40 -7.60 -6.96 3.86
C ARG A 40 -8.86 -6.12 3.92
N ALA A 41 -9.45 -5.94 5.11
CA ALA A 41 -10.61 -5.07 5.29
C ALA A 41 -10.27 -3.61 4.96
N VAL A 42 -9.08 -3.13 5.33
CA VAL A 42 -8.55 -1.81 4.91
C VAL A 42 -8.45 -1.71 3.39
N PHE A 43 -7.95 -2.74 2.71
CA PHE A 43 -7.84 -2.74 1.24
C PHE A 43 -9.20 -2.76 0.53
N ALA A 44 -10.19 -3.42 1.13
CA ALA A 44 -11.56 -3.45 0.63
C ALA A 44 -12.37 -2.19 0.98
N SER A 45 -11.91 -1.41 1.97
CA SER A 45 -12.63 -0.26 2.49
C SER A 45 -12.82 0.86 1.47
N ASP A 46 -13.98 1.51 1.52
CA ASP A 46 -14.27 2.73 0.76
C ASP A 46 -13.81 4.00 1.51
N ALA A 47 -13.57 3.91 2.82
CA ALA A 47 -13.11 5.01 3.66
C ALA A 47 -11.99 4.54 4.59
N VAL A 48 -10.83 5.19 4.50
CA VAL A 48 -9.71 4.96 5.41
C VAL A 48 -9.20 6.30 5.89
N ASP A 49 -9.18 6.49 7.20
CA ASP A 49 -8.54 7.63 7.85
C ASP A 49 -7.34 7.17 8.66
N VAL A 50 -6.36 8.05 8.83
CA VAL A 50 -5.18 7.74 9.64
C VAL A 50 -4.91 8.86 10.60
N GLU A 51 -4.99 8.53 11.87
CA GLU A 51 -4.63 9.37 12.97
C GLU A 51 -3.18 9.08 13.37
N SER A 52 -2.39 10.14 13.55
CA SER A 52 -1.02 10.07 14.05
C SER A 52 -0.80 11.21 15.02
N GLY A 53 -0.28 10.94 16.22
CA GLY A 53 -0.09 12.00 17.21
C GLY A 53 0.11 11.50 18.64
N GLU A 54 0.25 12.46 19.55
CA GLU A 54 0.28 12.19 20.99
C GLU A 54 -1.09 11.66 21.44
N GLY A 55 -1.10 10.57 22.22
CA GLY A 55 -2.32 9.92 22.72
C GLY A 55 -2.70 8.61 22.03
N ILE A 56 -2.05 8.24 20.93
CA ILE A 56 -2.19 6.89 20.34
C ILE A 56 -1.34 5.93 21.16
N GLN A 57 -2.01 5.13 21.99
CA GLN A 57 -1.40 4.06 22.75
C GLN A 57 -1.74 2.72 22.11
N LEU A 58 -0.72 1.88 22.01
CA LEU A 58 -0.87 0.50 21.58
C LEU A 58 -1.49 -0.28 22.75
N LEU A 59 -2.47 -1.14 22.46
CA LEU A 59 -3.24 -1.85 23.50
C LEU A 59 -2.50 -3.09 23.99
N THR A 60 -1.62 -3.64 23.16
CA THR A 60 -0.85 -4.85 23.42
C THR A 60 0.61 -4.65 23.03
N ASP A 61 1.51 -5.56 23.43
CA ASP A 61 2.92 -5.58 22.99
C ASP A 61 3.14 -6.48 21.77
N GLN A 62 2.11 -7.19 21.32
CA GLN A 62 2.23 -8.12 20.21
C GLN A 62 2.33 -7.36 18.88
N ARG A 63 3.40 -7.60 18.12
CA ARG A 63 3.68 -6.91 16.85
C ARG A 63 3.95 -7.88 15.72
N VAL A 64 3.36 -7.59 14.56
CA VAL A 64 3.69 -8.23 13.27
C VAL A 64 4.45 -7.23 12.43
N PHE A 65 5.67 -7.58 12.03
CA PHE A 65 6.53 -6.70 11.24
C PHE A 65 5.83 -6.31 9.91
N ALA A 66 5.88 -5.02 9.54
CA ALA A 66 5.04 -4.49 8.46
C ALA A 66 5.20 -5.21 7.10
N PRO A 67 6.41 -5.49 6.59
CA PRO A 67 6.60 -6.33 5.41
C PRO A 67 5.97 -7.72 5.50
N GLN A 68 6.07 -8.38 6.65
CA GLN A 68 5.46 -9.69 6.86
C GLN A 68 3.93 -9.59 6.86
N ALA A 69 3.38 -8.62 7.61
CA ALA A 69 1.94 -8.36 7.67
C ALA A 69 1.33 -8.08 6.29
N ILE A 70 2.00 -7.24 5.48
CA ILE A 70 1.55 -6.91 4.12
C ILE A 70 1.63 -8.12 3.20
N SER A 71 2.70 -8.92 3.28
CA SER A 71 2.79 -10.19 2.53
C SER A 71 1.66 -11.14 2.91
N LEU A 72 1.42 -11.36 4.21
CA LEU A 72 0.34 -12.21 4.70
C LEU A 72 -1.04 -11.73 4.23
N ALA A 73 -1.29 -10.42 4.28
CA ALA A 73 -2.55 -9.84 3.85
C ALA A 73 -2.79 -9.99 2.34
N LEU A 74 -1.74 -9.86 1.51
CA LEU A 74 -1.85 -9.91 0.05
C LEU A 74 -1.74 -11.32 -0.53
N ASN A 75 -1.15 -12.28 0.20
CA ASN A 75 -1.09 -13.68 -0.22
C ASN A 75 -2.51 -14.21 -0.46
N ASP A 76 -2.73 -14.64 -1.71
CA ASP A 76 -4.01 -15.13 -2.23
C ASP A 76 -5.20 -14.19 -2.04
N TYR A 77 -4.95 -12.89 -1.87
CA TYR A 77 -6.00 -11.90 -1.74
C TYR A 77 -6.77 -11.75 -3.06
N MET A 78 -8.05 -12.09 -3.01
CA MET A 78 -8.95 -11.99 -4.16
C MET A 78 -9.45 -10.55 -4.30
N MET A 79 -9.05 -9.91 -5.40
CA MET A 79 -9.51 -8.57 -5.74
C MET A 79 -10.74 -8.65 -6.63
N ASP A 80 -11.83 -8.04 -6.19
CA ASP A 80 -13.01 -7.88 -7.03
C ASP A 80 -12.74 -6.94 -8.23
N ALA A 81 -13.66 -6.93 -9.19
CA ALA A 81 -13.51 -6.09 -10.39
C ALA A 81 -13.47 -4.58 -10.06
N ARG A 82 -14.17 -4.15 -9.01
CA ARG A 82 -14.26 -2.74 -8.59
C ARG A 82 -12.92 -2.25 -8.04
N LEU A 83 -12.31 -3.00 -7.14
CA LEU A 83 -10.99 -2.72 -6.58
C LEU A 83 -9.92 -2.74 -7.66
N ARG A 84 -9.94 -3.73 -8.58
CA ARG A 84 -8.99 -3.77 -9.71
C ARG A 84 -9.11 -2.53 -10.60
N ALA A 85 -10.33 -2.10 -10.94
CA ALA A 85 -10.55 -0.90 -11.74
C ALA A 85 -10.02 0.36 -11.02
N ARG A 86 -10.30 0.48 -9.72
CA ARG A 86 -9.80 1.56 -8.85
C ARG A 86 -8.27 1.63 -8.83
N LEU A 87 -7.59 0.51 -8.60
CA LEU A 87 -6.12 0.45 -8.56
C LEU A 87 -5.50 0.80 -9.92
N LYS A 88 -6.07 0.31 -11.02
CA LYS A 88 -5.62 0.68 -12.37
C LYS A 88 -5.81 2.16 -12.65
N SER A 89 -6.95 2.73 -12.26
CA SER A 89 -7.18 4.18 -12.38
C SER A 89 -6.15 4.97 -11.58
N PHE A 90 -5.89 4.55 -10.34
CA PHE A 90 -4.88 5.18 -9.50
C PHE A 90 -3.48 5.13 -10.13
N ALA A 91 -3.07 3.97 -10.67
CA ALA A 91 -1.78 3.81 -11.35
C ALA A 91 -1.61 4.75 -12.55
N LYS A 92 -2.67 5.02 -13.32
CA LYS A 92 -2.65 6.00 -14.42
C LYS A 92 -2.39 7.44 -13.96
N THR A 93 -2.70 7.76 -12.71
CA THR A 93 -2.48 9.08 -12.13
C THR A 93 -1.13 9.22 -11.42
N MET A 94 -0.36 8.12 -11.31
CA MET A 94 0.96 8.17 -10.69
C MET A 94 1.95 8.84 -11.64
N PRO A 95 2.73 9.83 -11.17
CA PRO A 95 3.89 10.28 -11.92
C PRO A 95 4.95 9.16 -12.00
N PRO A 96 6.00 9.33 -12.80
CA PRO A 96 7.18 8.46 -12.73
C PRO A 96 7.65 8.29 -11.28
N LEU A 97 8.10 7.09 -10.93
CA LEU A 97 8.42 6.69 -9.56
C LEU A 97 9.91 6.35 -9.40
N HIS A 98 10.46 6.73 -8.25
CA HIS A 98 11.62 6.06 -7.66
C HIS A 98 11.19 4.74 -7.03
N VAL A 99 12.03 3.71 -7.18
CA VAL A 99 11.82 2.40 -6.55
C VAL A 99 12.93 2.15 -5.53
N HIS A 100 12.54 1.86 -4.30
CA HIS A 100 13.44 1.44 -3.23
C HIS A 100 13.49 -0.09 -3.15
N SER A 101 14.70 -0.64 -3.22
CA SER A 101 14.89 -2.08 -3.07
C SER A 101 14.79 -2.50 -1.60
N PHE A 102 14.08 -3.59 -1.35
CA PHE A 102 13.86 -4.18 -0.03
C PHE A 102 13.72 -5.70 -0.19
N PRO A 103 14.30 -6.53 0.69
CA PRO A 103 14.34 -7.98 0.51
C PRO A 103 13.01 -8.66 0.89
N MET A 104 11.94 -8.37 0.14
CA MET A 104 10.56 -8.84 0.38
C MET A 104 10.44 -10.37 0.48
N HIS A 105 11.26 -11.12 -0.26
CA HIS A 105 11.31 -12.59 -0.19
C HIS A 105 11.60 -13.13 1.22
N ARG A 106 12.33 -12.38 2.06
CA ARG A 106 12.62 -12.79 3.44
C ARG A 106 11.41 -12.75 4.35
N TYR A 107 10.33 -12.10 3.90
CA TYR A 107 9.10 -11.86 4.66
C TYR A 107 7.89 -12.52 4.00
N GLY A 108 8.09 -13.59 3.23
CA GLY A 108 7.01 -14.43 2.70
C GLY A 108 6.23 -13.80 1.53
N PHE A 109 6.78 -12.80 0.84
CA PHE A 109 6.12 -12.19 -0.31
C PHE A 109 6.18 -13.11 -1.54
N HIS A 110 5.04 -13.68 -1.94
CA HIS A 110 4.98 -14.71 -2.99
C HIS A 110 5.28 -14.15 -4.39
N GLU A 111 4.86 -12.92 -4.67
CA GLU A 111 5.01 -12.27 -5.98
C GLU A 111 6.42 -11.69 -6.21
N ASN A 112 7.43 -12.16 -5.47
CA ASN A 112 8.79 -11.64 -5.46
C ASN A 112 9.44 -11.59 -6.87
N ALA A 113 9.18 -12.56 -7.74
CA ALA A 113 9.70 -12.54 -9.11
C ALA A 113 9.22 -11.32 -9.92
N ARG A 114 8.00 -10.85 -9.66
CA ARG A 114 7.42 -9.67 -10.34
C ARG A 114 7.93 -8.38 -9.71
N TYR A 115 8.07 -8.37 -8.39
CA TYR A 115 8.75 -7.30 -7.67
C TYR A 115 10.20 -7.07 -8.17
N LEU A 116 11.00 -8.14 -8.32
CA LEU A 116 12.38 -8.01 -8.80
C LEU A 116 12.45 -7.43 -10.22
N LYS A 117 11.49 -7.71 -11.09
CA LYS A 117 11.42 -7.09 -12.43
C LYS A 117 11.26 -5.58 -12.35
N ILE A 118 10.44 -5.08 -11.43
CA ILE A 118 10.29 -3.63 -11.18
C ILE A 118 11.63 -3.03 -10.75
N CYS A 119 12.32 -3.66 -9.80
CA CYS A 119 13.64 -3.21 -9.34
C CYS A 119 14.67 -3.19 -10.47
N MET A 120 14.72 -4.23 -11.30
CA MET A 120 15.63 -4.30 -12.45
C MET A 120 15.33 -3.23 -13.50
N GLN A 121 14.05 -3.01 -13.83
CA GLN A 121 13.63 -1.96 -14.75
C GLN A 121 14.04 -0.58 -14.22
N TYR A 122 13.78 -0.29 -12.96
CA TYR A 122 14.20 0.96 -12.34
C TYR A 122 15.72 1.13 -12.34
N GLN A 123 16.49 0.09 -12.02
CA GLN A 123 17.96 0.12 -12.08
C GLN A 123 18.48 0.41 -13.49
N GLN A 124 17.80 -0.07 -14.53
CA GLN A 124 18.19 0.14 -15.92
C GLN A 124 17.85 1.54 -16.43
N TYR A 125 16.67 2.06 -16.08
CA TYR A 125 16.13 3.29 -16.67
C TYR A 125 16.15 4.51 -15.75
N GLY A 126 16.48 4.35 -14.46
CA GLY A 126 16.47 5.41 -13.45
C GLY A 126 15.08 5.94 -13.08
N SER A 127 14.02 5.41 -13.68
CA SER A 127 12.63 5.77 -13.44
C SER A 127 11.71 4.58 -13.71
N PHE A 128 10.53 4.59 -13.10
CA PHE A 128 9.55 3.51 -13.26
C PHE A 128 8.13 4.06 -13.43
N SER A 129 7.38 3.53 -14.39
CA SER A 129 5.98 3.85 -14.62
C SER A 129 5.09 2.69 -14.19
N MET A 130 4.26 2.91 -13.16
CA MET A 130 3.34 1.87 -12.67
C MET A 130 2.30 1.52 -13.73
N GLN A 131 1.84 2.50 -14.51
CA GLN A 131 0.89 2.26 -15.60
C GLN A 131 1.48 1.33 -16.66
N ASP A 132 2.70 1.59 -17.13
CA ASP A 132 3.33 0.77 -18.17
C ASP A 132 3.54 -0.65 -17.67
N TYR A 133 3.95 -0.79 -16.41
CA TYR A 133 4.06 -2.11 -15.78
C TYR A 133 2.74 -2.88 -15.73
N LEU A 134 1.61 -2.23 -15.46
CA LEU A 134 0.30 -2.88 -15.47
C LEU A 134 -0.18 -3.21 -16.89
N LEU A 135 0.15 -2.38 -17.89
CA LEU A 135 -0.19 -2.64 -19.29
C LEU A 135 0.52 -3.87 -19.88
N LEU A 136 1.65 -4.27 -19.29
CA LEU A 136 2.38 -5.50 -19.66
C LEU A 136 1.75 -6.79 -19.11
N ALA A 137 0.56 -6.72 -18.48
CA ALA A 137 -0.15 -7.91 -18.01
C ALA A 137 -0.59 -8.78 -19.21
N ALA A 138 -0.21 -10.06 -19.19
CA ALA A 138 -0.59 -10.99 -20.27
C ALA A 138 -2.06 -11.43 -20.19
N ASP A 139 -2.60 -11.54 -18.98
CA ASP A 139 -3.94 -11.98 -18.69
C ASP A 139 -4.44 -11.41 -17.34
N THR A 140 -5.65 -11.80 -16.94
CA THR A 140 -6.27 -11.32 -15.69
C THR A 140 -5.52 -11.79 -14.43
N GLN A 141 -4.91 -12.97 -14.45
CA GLN A 141 -4.16 -13.48 -13.29
C GLN A 141 -2.85 -12.72 -13.12
N ASP A 142 -2.12 -12.47 -14.22
CA ASP A 142 -0.92 -11.63 -14.20
C ASP A 142 -1.27 -10.18 -13.79
N GLU A 143 -2.41 -9.64 -14.24
CA GLU A 143 -2.92 -8.33 -13.78
C GLU A 143 -3.08 -8.31 -12.25
N ILE A 144 -3.75 -9.30 -11.66
CA ILE A 144 -3.96 -9.40 -10.21
C ILE A 144 -2.63 -9.49 -9.45
N VAL A 145 -1.70 -10.30 -9.94
CA VAL A 145 -0.35 -10.42 -9.36
C VAL A 145 0.38 -9.07 -9.39
N ARG A 146 0.32 -8.34 -10.51
CA ARG A 146 0.96 -7.02 -10.62
C ARG A 146 0.31 -5.99 -9.72
N LEU A 147 -1.01 -6.02 -9.58
CA LEU A 147 -1.74 -5.17 -8.64
C LEU A 147 -1.39 -5.47 -7.18
N ARG A 148 -1.20 -6.74 -6.80
CA ARG A 148 -0.68 -7.11 -5.47
C ARG A 148 0.71 -6.50 -5.23
N VAL A 149 1.61 -6.60 -6.20
CA VAL A 149 2.94 -5.97 -6.11
C VAL A 149 2.82 -4.45 -5.94
N MET A 150 1.99 -3.80 -6.76
CA MET A 150 1.73 -2.36 -6.64
C MET A 150 1.27 -1.98 -5.22
N MET A 151 0.28 -2.71 -4.67
CA MET A 151 -0.22 -2.47 -3.32
C MET A 151 0.88 -2.65 -2.27
N ALA A 152 1.64 -3.74 -2.33
CA ALA A 152 2.73 -4.00 -1.39
C ALA A 152 3.76 -2.86 -1.39
N LEU A 153 4.23 -2.45 -2.57
CA LEU A 153 5.22 -1.39 -2.72
C LEU A 153 4.69 -0.05 -2.23
N TYR A 154 3.44 0.28 -2.58
CA TYR A 154 2.85 1.54 -2.18
C TYR A 154 2.65 1.61 -0.66
N THR A 155 2.06 0.57 -0.06
CA THR A 155 1.77 0.53 1.39
C THR A 155 3.04 0.56 2.23
N LEU A 156 4.09 -0.14 1.78
CA LEU A 156 5.39 -0.12 2.45
C LEU A 156 6.22 1.15 2.19
N GLY A 157 5.77 2.01 1.25
CA GLY A 157 6.50 3.21 0.85
C GLY A 157 7.78 2.90 0.06
N LEU A 158 7.82 1.78 -0.64
CA LEU A 158 8.94 1.36 -1.50
C LEU A 158 8.89 2.02 -2.88
N ILE A 159 7.86 2.81 -3.16
CA ILE A 159 7.77 3.66 -4.33
C ILE A 159 7.44 5.09 -3.92
N THR A 160 8.11 6.06 -4.53
CA THR A 160 7.92 7.49 -4.27
C THR A 160 7.91 8.25 -5.60
N PRO A 161 7.12 9.33 -5.77
CA PRO A 161 7.17 10.17 -6.96
C PRO A 161 8.58 10.72 -7.22
N LEU A 162 9.06 10.64 -8.47
CA LEU A 162 10.15 11.49 -8.95
C LEU A 162 9.65 12.93 -8.90
N GLU A 163 10.31 13.80 -8.14
CA GLU A 163 9.94 15.22 -8.05
C GLU A 163 9.93 15.83 -9.45
N SER A 164 8.73 16.08 -9.98
CA SER A 164 8.55 16.96 -11.13
C SER A 164 8.72 18.37 -10.57
N GLY A 165 9.61 19.19 -11.13
CA GLY A 165 9.94 20.54 -10.64
C GLY A 165 8.76 21.53 -10.60
N VAL A 166 7.78 21.29 -9.73
CA VAL A 166 6.74 22.24 -9.32
C VAL A 166 7.05 22.59 -7.88
N ALA A 167 7.98 23.53 -7.73
CA ALA A 167 8.18 24.25 -6.49
C ALA A 167 6.82 24.79 -6.00
N GLY A 168 6.39 24.40 -4.80
CA GLY A 168 5.36 25.14 -4.08
C GLY A 168 4.24 24.37 -3.39
N VAL A 169 4.07 23.06 -3.58
CA VAL A 169 3.09 22.33 -2.77
C VAL A 169 3.78 21.81 -1.51
N LYS A 170 3.66 22.58 -0.42
CA LYS A 170 3.84 22.03 0.93
C LYS A 170 2.86 20.87 1.08
N HIS A 171 3.30 19.65 0.85
CA HIS A 171 2.54 18.46 1.21
C HIS A 171 2.43 18.46 2.74
N LYS A 172 1.35 19.04 3.25
CA LYS A 172 0.84 18.74 4.60
C LYS A 172 0.84 17.22 4.66
N HIS A 173 1.58 16.64 5.60
CA HIS A 173 1.88 15.22 5.74
C HIS A 173 0.58 14.42 5.97
N ARG A 174 -0.21 14.24 4.90
CA ARG A 174 -1.39 13.39 4.88
C ARG A 174 -0.90 11.96 4.75
N SER A 175 -1.45 11.07 5.57
CA SER A 175 -1.15 9.66 5.53
C SER A 175 -1.31 9.08 4.11
N ILE A 176 -0.45 8.15 3.75
CA ILE A 176 -0.45 7.43 2.47
C ILE A 176 -1.80 6.72 2.24
N PHE A 177 -2.45 6.24 3.30
CA PHE A 177 -3.78 5.63 3.21
C PHE A 177 -4.90 6.66 3.03
N SER A 178 -4.78 7.86 3.62
CA SER A 178 -5.72 8.97 3.34
C SER A 178 -5.60 9.45 1.90
N THR A 179 -4.42 9.35 1.29
CA THR A 179 -4.22 9.67 -0.13
C THR A 179 -4.84 8.61 -1.04
N ILE A 180 -4.76 7.33 -0.66
CA ILE A 180 -5.49 6.26 -1.34
C ILE A 180 -7.00 6.48 -1.17
N ALA A 181 -7.51 6.61 0.04
CA ALA A 181 -8.94 6.81 0.31
C ALA A 181 -9.51 8.06 -0.38
N ASP A 182 -8.81 9.20 -0.33
CA ASP A 182 -9.25 10.43 -0.99
C ASP A 182 -9.12 10.38 -2.51
N LYS A 183 -8.08 9.76 -3.08
CA LYS A 183 -7.98 9.58 -4.55
C LYS A 183 -8.90 8.49 -5.09
N LEU A 184 -9.44 7.64 -4.22
CA LEU A 184 -10.52 6.71 -4.56
C LEU A 184 -11.90 7.38 -4.52
N LYS A 185 -12.01 8.63 -4.04
CA LYS A 185 -13.18 9.51 -4.21
C LYS A 185 -13.10 10.32 -5.52
N ILE A 186 -12.87 9.66 -6.66
CA ILE A 186 -13.19 10.32 -7.95
C ILE A 186 -14.71 10.48 -7.96
N HIS A 187 -15.14 11.67 -7.56
CA HIS A 187 -16.50 12.16 -7.74
C HIS A 187 -16.87 11.99 -9.21
N HIS A 188 -17.85 11.13 -9.47
CA HIS A 188 -18.77 11.40 -10.58
C HIS A 188 -19.57 12.64 -10.18
N PHE A 189 -19.19 13.77 -10.76
CA PHE A 189 -20.13 14.72 -11.33
C PHE A 189 -19.91 14.71 -12.84
#